data_AF-A0A2V9DIG1-F1
#
_entry.id   AF-A0A2V9DIG1-F1
#
_cell.length_a   1.000
_cell.length_b   1.000
_cell.length_c   1.000
_cell.angle_alpha   90.00
_cell.angle_beta   90.00
_cell.angle_gamma   90.00
#
_symmetry.space_group_name_H-M   'P 1'
#
loop_
_entity.id
_entity.type
_entity.pdbx_description
1 polymer ?
#
loop_
_entity_poly.entity_id
_entity_poly.type
_entity_poly.pdbx_seq_one_letter_code
_entity_poly.pdbx_strand_id
1 'polypeptide(L)'
;MSPIQCAQFERMLEEQPGDPLSAAAAEHMKGCVDCRVLWSDIEAIHTAGMEWGSEEVEPPEYLWTSLRQQLESEGLIRERPAQRGWLATWFGAAPRWTLAGASVSLLLIAAMLAGYRMSDFRTSAALPVHLSISAGRPKLVATDLGKTLDGDFKRVFDSLPEGNPALASSLRENLGIVDNLIAVCEESVRQQPDDPMARDYLYGAYEQKAVLLAAATDRSALEGQ
;
A
#
# COMPACT_ATOMS: atom_id res chain seq x y z
N MET A 1 13.28 33.31 -23.22
CA MET A 1 12.80 32.66 -21.99
C MET A 1 12.25 33.75 -21.08
N SER A 2 10.98 33.68 -20.72
CA SER A 2 10.42 34.58 -19.70
C SER A 2 11.10 34.30 -18.36
N PRO A 3 11.47 35.33 -17.58
CA PRO A 3 12.02 35.11 -16.25
C PRO A 3 10.97 34.40 -15.39
N ILE A 4 11.37 33.29 -14.77
CA ILE A 4 10.50 32.62 -13.81
C ILE A 4 10.30 33.54 -12.59
N GLN A 5 9.12 33.48 -12.00
CA GLN A 5 8.76 34.25 -10.80
C GLN A 5 9.00 33.41 -9.54
N CYS A 6 9.13 34.04 -8.36
CA CYS A 6 9.37 33.34 -7.09
C CYS A 6 8.31 32.26 -6.81
N ALA A 7 7.03 32.57 -7.01
CA ALA A 7 5.94 31.61 -6.82
C ALA A 7 6.01 30.40 -7.78
N GLN A 8 6.63 30.58 -8.96
CA GLN A 8 6.85 29.47 -9.89
C GLN A 8 8.05 28.63 -9.44
N PHE A 9 9.10 29.26 -8.92
CA PHE A 9 10.25 28.57 -8.34
C PHE A 9 9.81 27.72 -7.13
N GLU A 10 9.05 28.27 -6.19
CA GLU A 10 8.50 27.54 -5.04
C GLU A 10 7.66 26.34 -5.45
N ARG A 11 6.75 26.52 -6.43
CA ARG A 11 5.95 25.40 -6.95
C ARG A 11 6.81 24.30 -7.57
N MET A 12 7.87 24.68 -8.28
CA MET A 12 8.80 23.69 -8.85
C MET A 12 9.53 22.89 -7.76
N LEU A 13 9.84 23.52 -6.62
CA LEU A 13 10.43 22.83 -5.47
C LEU A 13 9.45 21.84 -4.82
N GLU A 14 8.18 22.22 -4.68
CA GLU A 14 7.14 21.37 -4.08
C GLU A 14 6.77 20.18 -4.97
N GLU A 15 6.70 20.38 -6.29
CA GLU A 15 6.32 19.33 -7.24
C GLU A 15 7.42 18.29 -7.48
N GLN A 16 8.69 18.69 -7.34
CA GLN A 16 9.85 17.86 -7.63
C GLN A 16 10.87 17.92 -6.48
N PRO A 17 10.54 17.39 -5.29
CA PRO A 17 11.46 17.39 -4.16
C PRO A 17 12.65 16.47 -4.45
N GLY A 18 13.87 17.01 -4.34
CA GLY A 18 15.12 16.26 -4.46
C GLY A 18 15.65 16.09 -5.90
N ASP A 19 14.92 16.53 -6.92
CA ASP A 19 15.44 16.55 -8.28
C ASP A 19 16.45 17.71 -8.47
N PRO A 20 17.43 17.55 -9.39
CA PRO A 20 18.36 18.64 -9.70
C PRO A 20 17.63 19.87 -10.21
N LEU A 21 17.99 21.05 -9.70
CA LEU A 21 17.43 22.32 -10.16
C LEU A 21 17.52 22.46 -11.68
N SER A 22 16.39 22.78 -12.32
CA SER A 22 16.38 23.16 -13.73
C SER A 22 17.26 24.39 -13.99
N ALA A 23 17.76 24.53 -15.21
CA ALA A 23 18.59 25.68 -15.61
C ALA A 23 17.87 27.03 -15.39
N ALA A 24 16.55 27.07 -15.56
CA ALA A 24 15.75 28.27 -15.32
C ALA A 24 15.68 28.64 -13.81
N ALA A 25 15.55 27.63 -12.95
CA ALA A 25 15.55 27.80 -11.50
C ALA A 25 16.91 28.26 -10.97
N ALA A 26 17.99 27.67 -11.47
CA ALA A 26 19.35 28.08 -11.15
C ALA A 26 19.65 29.53 -11.57
N GLU A 27 19.17 29.95 -12.74
CA GLU A 27 19.34 31.33 -13.20
C GLU A 27 18.56 32.33 -12.34
N HIS A 28 17.35 31.99 -11.92
CA HIS A 28 16.56 32.83 -11.01
C HIS A 28 17.25 33.06 -9.66
N MET A 29 17.81 32.02 -9.05
CA MET A 29 18.51 32.13 -7.77
C MET A 29 19.75 33.05 -7.83
N LYS A 30 20.36 33.24 -9.01
CA LYS A 30 21.45 34.21 -9.17
C LYS A 30 20.96 35.65 -8.98
N GLY A 31 19.71 35.94 -9.38
CA GLY A 31 19.09 37.27 -9.32
C GLY A 31 18.19 37.51 -8.11
N CYS A 32 17.70 36.46 -7.45
CA CYS A 32 16.78 36.56 -6.31
C CYS A 32 17.46 36.09 -5.01
N VAL A 33 17.54 36.97 -4.02
CA VAL A 33 18.14 36.65 -2.71
C VAL A 33 17.21 35.77 -1.88
N ASP A 34 15.91 36.05 -1.86
CA ASP A 34 14.94 35.32 -1.03
C ASP A 34 14.88 33.84 -1.41
N CYS A 35 14.77 33.54 -2.71
CA CYS A 35 14.77 32.16 -3.20
C CYS A 35 16.11 31.44 -2.95
N ARG A 36 17.22 32.17 -2.86
CA ARG A 36 18.53 31.60 -2.52
C ARG A 36 18.61 31.22 -1.05
N VAL A 37 18.06 32.05 -0.17
CA VAL A 37 17.95 31.76 1.27
C VAL A 37 17.07 30.53 1.50
N LEU A 38 15.89 30.49 0.85
CA LEU A 38 15.01 29.32 0.89
C LEU A 38 15.73 28.04 0.46
N TRP A 39 16.44 28.09 -0.67
CA TRP A 39 17.17 26.92 -1.16
C TRP A 39 18.30 26.50 -0.21
N SER A 40 19.04 27.45 0.38
CA SER A 40 20.07 27.12 1.36
C SER A 40 19.50 26.47 2.62
N ASP A 41 18.30 26.87 3.05
CA ASP A 41 17.64 26.27 4.21
C ASP A 41 17.21 24.82 3.92
N ILE A 42 16.66 24.56 2.73
CA ILE A 42 16.31 23.21 2.28
C ILE A 42 17.56 22.32 2.21
N GLU A 43 18.66 22.82 1.63
CA GLU A 43 19.92 22.08 1.55
C GLU A 43 20.50 21.78 2.95
N ALA A 44 20.36 22.73 3.89
CA ALA A 44 20.76 22.53 5.28
C ALA A 44 19.92 21.43 5.96
N ILE A 45 18.61 21.41 5.74
CA ILE A 45 17.72 20.34 6.24
C ILE A 45 18.10 18.99 5.64
N HIS A 46 18.34 18.93 4.32
CA HIS A 46 18.75 17.71 3.64
C HIS A 46 20.08 17.17 4.20
N THR A 47 21.06 18.05 4.39
CA THR A 47 22.37 17.69 4.98
C THR A 47 22.20 17.17 6.41
N ALA A 48 21.43 17.87 7.25
CA ALA A 48 21.15 17.43 8.62
C ALA A 48 20.43 16.07 8.67
N GLY A 49 19.48 15.83 7.76
CA GLY A 49 18.80 14.55 7.63
C GLY A 49 19.74 13.41 7.27
N MET A 50 20.71 13.65 6.38
CA MET A 50 21.74 12.67 6.03
C MET A 50 22.69 12.39 7.20
N GLU A 51 23.03 13.40 8.01
CA GLU A 51 23.83 13.21 9.22
C GLU A 51 23.11 12.33 10.24
N TRP A 52 21.79 12.50 10.43
CA TRP A 52 21.00 11.63 11.31
C TRP A 52 20.83 10.22 10.77
N GLY A 53 20.71 10.08 9.44
CA GLY A 53 20.67 8.78 8.78
C GLY A 53 22.02 8.04 8.73
N SER A 54 23.12 8.70 9.10
CA SER A 54 24.47 8.12 9.05
C SER A 54 24.74 7.09 10.16
N GLU A 55 23.92 7.07 11.21
CA GLU A 55 23.86 5.96 12.15
C GLU A 55 23.07 4.83 11.48
N GLU A 56 23.72 4.17 10.52
CA GLU A 56 23.12 3.19 9.64
C GLU A 56 22.72 1.94 10.43
N VAL A 57 21.49 1.95 10.95
CA VAL A 57 20.83 0.76 11.49
C VAL A 57 20.52 -0.13 10.30
N GLU A 58 21.37 -1.13 10.05
CA GLU A 58 21.16 -2.08 8.97
C GLU A 58 19.77 -2.73 9.12
N PRO A 59 18.85 -2.49 8.17
CA PRO A 59 17.50 -3.00 8.31
C PRO A 59 17.54 -4.54 8.31
N PRO A 60 16.80 -5.20 9.22
CA PRO A 60 16.77 -6.65 9.27
C PRO A 60 16.47 -7.30 7.91
N GLU A 61 17.22 -8.34 7.55
CA GLU A 61 17.12 -9.07 6.27
C GLU A 61 15.69 -9.54 5.91
N TYR A 62 14.87 -9.85 6.92
CA TYR A 62 13.49 -10.25 6.68
C TYR A 62 12.64 -9.13 6.05
N LEU A 63 12.94 -7.85 6.35
CA LEU A 63 12.24 -6.71 5.76
C LEU A 63 12.51 -6.60 4.27
N TRP A 64 13.76 -6.78 3.84
CA TRP A 64 14.11 -6.78 2.42
C TRP A 64 13.45 -7.91 1.64
N THR A 65 13.36 -9.08 2.28
CA THR A 65 12.69 -10.24 1.69
C THR A 65 11.18 -9.98 1.56
N SER A 66 10.55 -9.42 2.60
CA SER A 66 9.12 -9.04 2.58
C SER A 66 8.83 -7.97 1.53
N LEU A 67 9.66 -6.92 1.45
CA LEU A 67 9.53 -5.85 0.46
C LEU A 67 9.67 -6.38 -0.96
N ARG A 68 10.64 -7.27 -1.22
CA ARG A 68 10.80 -7.91 -2.53
C ARG A 68 9.53 -8.68 -2.91
N GLN A 69 9.04 -9.53 -2.02
CA GLN A 69 7.84 -10.33 -2.27
C GLN A 69 6.62 -9.44 -2.54
N GLN A 70 6.48 -8.33 -1.81
CA GLN A 70 5.41 -7.38 -2.02
C GLN A 70 5.52 -6.70 -3.40
N LEU A 71 6.71 -6.21 -3.77
CA LEU A 71 6.94 -5.56 -5.06
C LEU A 71 6.78 -6.52 -6.27
N GLU A 72 7.09 -7.81 -6.09
CA GLU A 72 6.78 -8.86 -7.07
C GLU A 72 5.28 -9.08 -7.20
N SER A 73 4.53 -9.09 -6.09
CA SER A 73 3.08 -9.25 -6.09
C SER A 73 2.34 -8.06 -6.71
N GLU A 74 2.88 -6.85 -6.53
CA GLU A 74 2.41 -5.62 -7.17
C GLU A 74 2.84 -5.54 -8.66
N GLY A 75 3.68 -6.46 -9.12
CA GLY A 75 4.15 -6.55 -10.49
C GLY A 75 5.08 -5.40 -10.92
N LEU A 76 5.60 -4.64 -9.95
CA LEU A 76 6.58 -3.57 -10.13
C LEU A 76 7.98 -4.14 -10.38
N ILE A 77 8.31 -5.25 -9.71
CA ILE A 77 9.47 -6.07 -10.04
C ILE A 77 8.97 -7.25 -10.87
N ARG A 78 9.07 -7.12 -12.19
CA ARG A 78 9.06 -8.29 -13.07
C ARG A 78 10.49 -8.74 -13.20
N GLU A 79 10.78 -9.97 -12.79
CA GLU A 79 11.93 -10.67 -13.34
C GLU A 79 11.80 -10.57 -14.86
N ARG A 80 12.68 -9.78 -15.49
CA ARG A 80 12.74 -9.71 -16.94
C ARG A 80 13.06 -11.15 -17.34
N PRO A 81 12.14 -11.92 -17.96
CA PRO A 81 12.51 -13.24 -18.42
C PRO A 81 13.70 -12.99 -19.31
N ALA A 82 14.85 -13.60 -18.97
CA ALA A 82 16.07 -13.49 -19.76
C ALA A 82 15.62 -13.62 -21.20
N GLN A 83 15.70 -12.51 -21.97
CA GLN A 83 15.13 -12.42 -23.30
C GLN A 83 15.90 -13.40 -24.17
N ARG A 84 15.50 -14.66 -24.12
CA ARG A 84 15.83 -15.69 -25.09
C ARG A 84 14.99 -15.28 -26.28
N GLY A 85 15.60 -14.38 -27.06
CA GLY A 85 14.90 -13.48 -27.96
C GLY A 85 13.92 -14.21 -28.85
N TRP A 86 12.77 -13.59 -29.10
CA TRP A 86 11.79 -14.11 -30.06
C TRP A 86 12.44 -14.41 -31.41
N LEU A 87 13.53 -13.70 -31.74
CA LEU A 87 14.28 -13.88 -32.98
C LEU A 87 14.93 -15.27 -33.07
N ALA A 88 15.22 -15.94 -31.94
CA ALA A 88 15.69 -17.32 -31.91
C ALA A 88 14.58 -18.32 -32.26
N THR A 89 13.31 -18.06 -31.92
CA THR A 89 12.16 -18.85 -32.39
C THR A 89 11.80 -18.58 -33.85
N TRP A 90 12.15 -17.39 -34.39
CA TRP A 90 11.85 -17.06 -35.78
C TRP A 90 12.89 -17.62 -36.76
N PHE A 91 14.14 -17.79 -36.33
CA PHE A 91 15.23 -18.27 -37.18
C PHE A 91 15.87 -19.60 -36.75
N GLY A 92 15.42 -20.21 -35.65
CA GLY A 92 16.06 -21.39 -35.07
C GLY A 92 15.05 -22.48 -34.73
N ALA A 93 14.55 -23.18 -35.75
CA ALA A 93 14.23 -24.62 -35.76
C ALA A 93 13.11 -24.89 -36.76
N ALA A 94 13.47 -25.35 -37.96
CA ALA A 94 12.55 -26.06 -38.83
C ALA A 94 12.35 -27.49 -38.29
N PRO A 95 11.16 -27.90 -37.83
CA PRO A 95 10.88 -29.30 -37.50
C PRO A 95 10.27 -29.97 -38.74
N ARG A 96 11.08 -30.73 -39.49
CA ARG A 96 10.65 -31.62 -40.58
C ARG A 96 10.00 -32.91 -40.06
N TRP A 97 9.06 -32.81 -39.12
CA TRP A 97 8.42 -33.96 -38.49
C TRP A 97 6.89 -33.80 -38.51
N THR A 98 6.36 -33.36 -39.64
CA THR A 98 4.94 -33.47 -39.98
C THR A 98 4.79 -34.68 -40.90
N LEU A 99 4.36 -35.82 -40.36
CA LEU A 99 3.62 -36.91 -41.04
C LEU A 99 3.40 -38.11 -40.07
N ALA A 100 3.09 -37.83 -38.80
CA ALA A 100 2.67 -38.86 -37.82
C ALA A 100 1.58 -38.37 -36.84
N GLY A 101 0.91 -37.24 -37.12
CA GLY A 101 -0.14 -36.66 -36.26
C GLY A 101 -1.57 -36.82 -36.78
N ALA A 102 -1.76 -37.16 -38.06
CA ALA A 102 -3.10 -37.23 -38.66
C ALA A 102 -3.97 -38.37 -38.08
N SER A 103 -3.36 -39.43 -37.56
CA SER A 103 -4.06 -40.55 -36.91
C SER A 103 -4.51 -40.24 -35.48
N VAL A 104 -3.80 -39.36 -34.76
CA VAL A 104 -4.13 -38.98 -33.38
C VAL A 104 -5.36 -38.06 -33.35
N SER A 105 -5.49 -37.15 -34.33
CA SER A 105 -6.64 -36.26 -34.44
C SER A 105 -7.96 -37.01 -34.67
N LEU A 106 -7.94 -38.10 -35.44
CA LEU A 106 -9.13 -38.92 -35.67
C LEU A 106 -9.57 -39.67 -34.40
N LEU A 107 -8.61 -40.18 -33.63
CA LEU A 107 -8.88 -40.85 -32.34
C LEU A 107 -9.42 -39.88 -31.29
N LEU A 108 -8.91 -38.64 -31.26
CA LEU A 108 -9.41 -37.62 -30.34
C LEU A 108 -10.84 -37.18 -30.67
N ILE A 109 -11.21 -37.07 -31.96
CA ILE A 109 -12.58 -36.73 -32.35
C ILE A 109 -13.56 -37.84 -31.97
N ALA A 110 -13.18 -39.11 -32.15
CA ALA A 110 -14.00 -40.26 -31.74
C ALA A 110 -14.17 -40.35 -30.20
N ALA A 111 -13.10 -40.10 -29.45
CA ALA A 111 -13.15 -40.03 -27.98
C ALA A 111 -13.98 -38.83 -27.49
N MET A 112 -13.93 -37.70 -28.19
CA MET A 112 -14.72 -36.51 -27.87
C MET A 112 -16.22 -36.76 -28.09
N LEU A 113 -16.61 -37.45 -29.17
CA LEU A 113 -18.02 -37.78 -29.41
C LEU A 113 -18.59 -38.78 -28.38
N ALA A 114 -17.77 -39.72 -27.91
CA ALA A 114 -18.15 -40.66 -26.84
C ALA A 114 -18.21 -39.98 -25.45
N GLY A 115 -17.35 -38.98 -25.19
CA GLY A 115 -17.35 -38.21 -23.96
C GLY A 115 -18.56 -37.26 -23.81
N TYR A 116 -19.04 -36.68 -24.92
CA TYR A 116 -20.20 -35.78 -24.88
C TYR A 116 -21.52 -36.48 -24.48
N ARG A 117 -21.69 -37.77 -24.80
CA ARG A 117 -22.87 -38.58 -24.39
C ARG A 117 -22.91 -38.90 -22.89
N MET A 118 -21.79 -38.76 -22.18
CA MET A 118 -21.68 -38.98 -20.72
C MET A 118 -21.67 -37.65 -19.93
N SER A 119 -21.59 -36.51 -20.62
CA SER A 119 -21.41 -35.18 -20.01
C SER A 119 -22.69 -34.46 -19.60
N ASP A 120 -23.87 -35.00 -19.97
CA ASP A 120 -25.19 -34.48 -19.54
C ASP A 120 -25.48 -34.66 -18.03
N PHE A 121 -24.56 -35.25 -17.24
CA PHE A 121 -24.82 -35.61 -15.84
C PHE A 121 -24.08 -34.80 -14.75
N ARG A 122 -23.34 -33.73 -15.06
CA ARG A 122 -22.75 -32.88 -14.00
C ARG A 122 -22.71 -31.39 -14.35
N THR A 123 -23.85 -30.73 -14.16
CA THR A 123 -23.97 -29.28 -14.08
C THR A 123 -24.06 -28.85 -12.62
N SER A 124 -23.05 -28.11 -12.13
CA SER A 124 -23.09 -27.10 -11.04
C SER A 124 -21.64 -26.63 -10.82
N ALA A 125 -21.24 -25.50 -11.40
CA ALA A 125 -21.33 -24.15 -10.83
C ALA A 125 -20.12 -23.78 -9.96
N ALA A 126 -19.34 -22.83 -10.48
CA ALA A 126 -18.50 -21.81 -9.82
C ALA A 126 -17.30 -22.22 -8.92
N LEU A 127 -16.09 -21.87 -9.40
CA LEU A 127 -14.88 -21.49 -8.64
C LEU A 127 -15.01 -20.01 -8.19
N PRO A 128 -14.25 -19.47 -7.20
CA PRO A 128 -12.81 -19.74 -7.03
C PRO A 128 -12.22 -19.72 -5.60
N VAL A 129 -10.99 -20.27 -5.52
CA VAL A 129 -9.86 -19.92 -4.62
C VAL A 129 -10.11 -20.02 -3.11
N HIS A 130 -9.67 -21.16 -2.55
CA HIS A 130 -9.27 -21.29 -1.16
C HIS A 130 -7.81 -20.84 -1.02
N LEU A 131 -7.56 -19.77 -0.28
CA LEU A 131 -6.28 -19.58 0.42
C LEU A 131 -6.56 -19.68 1.91
N SER A 132 -6.28 -20.86 2.47
CA SER A 132 -6.35 -21.11 3.90
C SER A 132 -5.15 -20.45 4.59
N ILE A 133 -5.35 -19.28 5.18
CA ILE A 133 -4.51 -18.85 6.31
C ILE A 133 -5.17 -19.42 7.57
N SER A 134 -4.57 -20.50 8.06
CA SER A 134 -4.77 -20.96 9.42
C SER A 134 -4.17 -19.93 10.37
N ALA A 135 -4.98 -18.95 10.76
CA ALA A 135 -4.76 -18.20 11.99
C ALA A 135 -5.94 -18.55 12.89
N GLY A 136 -5.69 -19.34 13.93
CA GLY A 136 -6.67 -19.59 14.97
C GLY A 136 -7.11 -18.25 15.57
N ARG A 137 -8.24 -17.71 15.10
CA ARG A 137 -8.83 -16.48 15.63
C ARG A 137 -9.54 -16.80 16.95
N PRO A 138 -9.19 -16.17 18.07
CA PRO A 138 -10.11 -16.11 19.19
C PRO A 138 -11.30 -15.24 18.76
N LYS A 139 -12.50 -15.81 18.81
CA LYS A 139 -13.78 -15.19 18.41
C LYS A 139 -14.22 -14.02 19.32
N LEU A 140 -13.36 -13.54 20.22
CA LEU A 140 -13.70 -12.64 21.32
C LEU A 140 -12.88 -11.34 21.38
N VAL A 141 -11.90 -11.12 20.50
CA VAL A 141 -10.98 -9.98 20.64
C VAL A 141 -11.59 -8.66 20.16
N ALA A 142 -12.35 -8.64 19.07
CA ALA A 142 -12.80 -7.38 18.46
C ALA A 142 -13.61 -6.48 19.42
N THR A 143 -14.50 -7.08 20.22
CA THR A 143 -15.37 -6.32 21.14
C THR A 143 -14.63 -5.84 22.40
N ASP A 144 -13.60 -6.58 22.82
CA ASP A 144 -12.78 -6.20 23.99
C ASP A 144 -11.71 -5.16 23.61
N LEU A 145 -11.22 -5.26 22.36
CA LEU A 145 -10.28 -4.32 21.77
C LEU A 145 -10.91 -2.92 21.65
N GLY A 146 -12.16 -2.82 21.19
CA GLY A 146 -12.86 -1.54 21.09
C GLY A 146 -13.00 -0.81 22.43
N LYS A 147 -13.39 -1.53 23.50
CA LYS A 147 -13.52 -0.96 24.84
C LYS A 147 -12.19 -0.48 25.43
N THR A 148 -11.11 -1.20 25.15
CA THR A 148 -9.77 -0.84 25.59
C THR A 148 -9.30 0.43 24.88
N LEU A 149 -9.48 0.49 23.55
CA LEU A 149 -9.14 1.66 22.73
C LEU A 149 -9.93 2.92 23.14
N ASP A 150 -11.21 2.78 23.48
CA ASP A 150 -12.03 3.89 24.00
C ASP A 150 -11.51 4.43 25.34
N GLY A 151 -11.12 3.53 26.25
CA GLY A 151 -10.59 3.90 27.55
C GLY A 151 -9.25 4.63 27.47
N ASP A 152 -8.35 4.14 26.61
CA ASP A 152 -7.04 4.75 26.38
C ASP A 152 -7.17 6.12 25.71
N PHE A 153 -8.14 6.27 24.78
CA PHE A 153 -8.42 7.54 24.13
C PHE A 153 -8.85 8.63 25.12
N LYS A 154 -9.77 8.32 26.04
CA LYS A 154 -10.23 9.30 27.03
C LYS A 154 -9.06 9.88 27.83
N ARG A 155 -8.08 9.04 28.17
CA ARG A 155 -6.86 9.48 28.87
C ARG A 155 -5.98 10.37 28.00
N VAL A 156 -5.78 10.02 26.72
CA VAL A 156 -5.01 10.85 25.78
C VAL A 156 -5.66 12.22 25.61
N PHE A 157 -6.99 12.26 25.46
CA PHE A 157 -7.73 13.51 25.34
C PHE A 157 -7.65 14.38 26.60
N ASP A 158 -7.81 13.77 27.78
CA ASP A 158 -7.69 14.46 29.07
C ASP A 158 -6.24 14.95 29.34
N SER A 159 -5.24 14.35 28.69
CA SER A 159 -3.82 14.72 28.82
C SER A 159 -3.32 15.77 27.84
N LEU A 160 -4.09 16.09 26.78
CA LEU A 160 -3.72 17.13 25.82
C LEU A 160 -3.77 18.51 26.50
N PRO A 161 -2.64 19.24 26.61
CA PRO A 161 -2.65 20.61 27.12
C PRO A 161 -3.54 21.50 26.24
N GLU A 162 -4.11 22.55 26.82
CA GLU A 162 -4.99 23.54 26.14
C GLU A 162 -4.33 24.29 24.95
N GLY A 163 -3.13 23.88 24.50
CA GLY A 163 -2.25 24.60 23.60
C GLY A 163 -2.67 24.70 22.13
N ASN A 164 -3.59 23.87 21.63
CA ASN A 164 -4.09 24.03 20.25
C ASN A 164 -5.53 23.50 20.04
N PRO A 165 -6.56 24.35 20.24
CA PRO A 165 -7.96 23.93 20.12
C PRO A 165 -8.35 23.50 18.70
N ALA A 166 -7.65 23.99 17.67
CA ALA A 166 -7.90 23.63 16.27
C ALA A 166 -7.44 22.20 15.93
N LEU A 167 -6.32 21.76 16.50
CA LEU A 167 -5.85 20.37 16.37
C LEU A 167 -6.75 19.42 17.15
N ALA A 168 -7.14 19.78 18.37
CA ALA A 168 -8.08 19.00 19.17
C ALA A 168 -9.45 18.87 18.47
N SER A 169 -9.91 19.89 17.74
CA SER A 169 -11.13 19.79 16.94
C SER A 169 -10.98 18.86 15.75
N SER A 170 -9.87 18.95 15.00
CA SER A 170 -9.64 18.08 13.83
C SER A 170 -9.49 16.61 14.23
N LEU A 171 -8.76 16.33 15.31
CA LEU A 171 -8.65 14.97 15.85
C LEU A 171 -10.01 14.42 16.27
N ARG A 172 -10.82 15.23 16.96
CA ARG A 172 -12.18 14.85 17.38
C ARG A 172 -13.08 14.54 16.18
N GLU A 173 -12.98 15.34 15.12
CA GLU A 173 -13.73 15.11 13.88
C GLU A 173 -13.32 13.80 13.21
N ASN A 174 -12.01 13.60 12.99
CA ASN A 174 -11.48 12.38 12.39
C ASN A 174 -11.87 11.11 13.16
N LEU A 175 -11.89 11.19 14.50
CA LEU A 175 -12.32 10.09 15.34
C LEU A 175 -13.82 9.84 15.25
N GLY A 176 -14.64 10.90 15.20
CA GLY A 176 -16.07 10.75 14.99
C GLY A 176 -16.40 10.00 13.69
N ILE A 177 -15.56 10.17 12.65
CA ILE A 177 -15.67 9.41 11.41
C ILE A 177 -15.34 7.93 11.63
N VAL A 178 -14.22 7.61 12.30
CA VAL A 178 -13.82 6.23 12.56
C VAL A 178 -14.81 5.51 13.49
N ASP A 179 -15.33 6.19 14.51
CA ASP A 179 -16.34 5.61 15.43
C ASP A 179 -17.65 5.28 14.71
N ASN A 180 -18.08 6.15 13.77
CA ASN A 180 -19.23 5.87 12.93
C ASN A 180 -18.96 4.65 12.01
N LEU A 181 -17.77 4.58 11.40
CA LEU A 181 -17.37 3.43 10.60
C LEU A 181 -17.39 2.13 11.43
N ILE A 182 -16.83 2.15 12.65
CA ILE A 182 -16.85 1.00 13.56
C ILE A 182 -18.31 0.60 13.85
N ALA A 183 -19.19 1.55 14.17
CA ALA A 183 -20.59 1.25 14.44
C ALA A 183 -21.30 0.57 13.24
N VAL A 184 -21.02 1.03 12.02
CA VAL A 184 -21.54 0.41 10.79
C VAL A 184 -20.97 -1.00 10.59
N CYS A 185 -19.66 -1.18 10.80
CA CYS A 185 -19.02 -2.49 10.72
C CYS A 185 -19.54 -3.46 11.78
N GLU A 186 -19.75 -3.02 13.01
CA GLU A 186 -20.31 -3.82 14.10
C GLU A 186 -21.74 -4.27 13.79
N GLU A 187 -22.56 -3.38 13.23
CA GLU A 187 -23.91 -3.72 12.80
C GLU A 187 -23.88 -4.74 11.65
N SER A 188 -22.97 -4.56 10.68
CA SER A 188 -22.78 -5.52 9.59
C SER A 188 -22.37 -6.91 10.11
N VAL A 189 -21.42 -6.98 11.04
CA VAL A 189 -21.01 -8.24 11.70
C VAL A 189 -22.14 -8.84 12.54
N ARG A 190 -23.00 -8.01 13.15
CA ARG A 190 -24.17 -8.49 13.91
C ARG A 190 -25.22 -9.13 13.01
N GLN A 191 -25.44 -8.55 11.83
CA GLN A 191 -26.38 -9.08 10.85
C GLN A 191 -25.85 -10.35 10.15
N GLN A 192 -24.53 -10.40 9.89
CA GLN A 192 -23.87 -11.49 9.16
C GLN A 192 -22.58 -11.93 9.89
N PRO A 193 -22.70 -12.65 11.02
CA PRO A 193 -21.57 -12.98 11.89
C PRO A 193 -20.57 -13.98 11.29
N ASP A 194 -21.00 -14.75 10.29
CA ASP A 194 -20.17 -15.73 9.59
C ASP A 194 -19.60 -15.17 8.26
N ASP A 195 -19.90 -13.92 7.90
CA ASP A 195 -19.27 -13.26 6.75
C ASP A 195 -17.81 -12.87 7.09
N PRO A 196 -16.80 -13.48 6.44
CA PRO A 196 -15.42 -13.14 6.68
C PRO A 196 -15.10 -11.67 6.33
N MET A 197 -15.77 -11.09 5.33
CA MET A 197 -15.51 -9.72 4.91
C MET A 197 -15.99 -8.69 5.93
N ALA A 198 -17.20 -8.84 6.48
CA ALA A 198 -17.69 -7.96 7.53
C ALA A 198 -16.75 -7.92 8.75
N ARG A 199 -16.18 -9.08 9.11
CA ARG A 199 -15.22 -9.19 10.22
C ARG A 199 -13.89 -8.52 9.89
N ASP A 200 -13.38 -8.70 8.68
CA ASP A 200 -12.11 -8.11 8.27
C ASP A 200 -12.22 -6.58 8.17
N TYR A 201 -13.36 -6.03 7.71
CA TYR A 201 -13.62 -4.58 7.77
C TYR A 201 -13.69 -4.04 9.20
N LEU A 202 -14.32 -4.77 10.12
CA LEU A 202 -14.36 -4.38 11.52
C LEU A 202 -12.95 -4.33 12.13
N TYR A 203 -12.08 -5.30 11.80
CA TYR A 203 -10.69 -5.28 12.23
C TYR A 203 -9.92 -4.09 11.68
N GLY A 204 -10.06 -3.79 10.37
CA GLY A 204 -9.42 -2.62 9.76
C GLY A 204 -9.88 -1.30 10.38
N ALA A 205 -11.16 -1.18 10.73
CA ALA A 205 -11.68 0.01 11.41
C ALA A 205 -11.06 0.19 12.81
N TYR A 206 -10.87 -0.90 13.56
CA TYR A 206 -10.18 -0.85 14.86
C TYR A 206 -8.69 -0.54 14.74
N GLU A 207 -8.02 -1.05 13.71
CA GLU A 207 -6.62 -0.73 13.42
C GLU A 207 -6.44 0.76 13.13
N GLN A 208 -7.32 1.34 12.30
CA GLN A 208 -7.30 2.77 12.00
C GLN A 208 -7.48 3.63 13.27
N LYS A 209 -8.36 3.21 14.19
CA LYS A 209 -8.54 3.88 15.48
C LYS A 209 -7.27 3.83 16.34
N ALA A 210 -6.58 2.69 16.38
CA ALA A 210 -5.33 2.54 17.11
C ALA A 210 -4.21 3.43 16.55
N VAL A 211 -4.12 3.56 15.21
CA VAL A 211 -3.13 4.45 14.56
C VAL A 211 -3.37 5.92 14.93
N LEU A 212 -4.62 6.38 14.92
CA LEU A 212 -4.96 7.74 15.34
C LEU A 212 -4.61 8.01 16.81
N LEU A 213 -4.84 7.02 17.67
CA LEU A 213 -4.49 7.09 19.09
C LEU A 213 -2.97 7.18 19.29
N ALA A 214 -2.20 6.34 18.59
CA ALA A 214 -0.74 6.34 18.65
C ALA A 214 -0.17 7.69 18.20
N ALA A 215 -0.65 8.20 17.06
CA ALA A 215 -0.21 9.50 16.54
C ALA A 215 -0.52 10.66 17.49
N ALA A 216 -1.65 10.61 18.21
CA ALA A 216 -1.99 11.61 19.22
C ALA A 216 -1.09 11.51 20.47
N THR A 217 -0.76 10.27 20.89
CA THR A 217 0.06 10.00 22.06
C THR A 217 1.52 10.41 21.84
N ASP A 218 2.12 10.01 20.70
CA ASP A 218 3.50 10.36 20.34
C ASP A 218 3.70 11.87 20.32
N ARG A 219 2.70 12.61 19.83
CA ARG A 219 2.76 14.07 19.79
C ARG A 219 2.64 14.71 21.17
N SER A 220 1.76 14.21 22.02
CA SER A 220 1.64 14.69 23.41
C SER A 220 2.92 14.47 24.22
N ALA A 221 3.66 13.39 23.94
CA ALA A 221 4.95 13.12 24.56
C ALA A 221 6.04 14.12 24.12
N LEU A 222 5.95 14.64 22.89
CA LEU A 222 6.89 15.63 22.35
C LEU A 222 6.61 17.06 22.83
N GLU A 223 5.34 17.42 23.12
CA GLU A 223 4.96 18.76 23.60
C GLU A 223 5.13 18.93 25.13
N GLY A 224 5.30 17.84 25.87
CA GLY A 224 5.49 17.85 27.33
C GLY A 224 6.93 17.97 27.82
N GLN A 225 7.90 18.28 26.94
CA GLN A 225 9.33 18.35 27.23
C GLN A 225 9.89 19.78 27.15
#